data_AF-A0A845D7R7-F1
#
_entry.id   AF-A0A845D7R7-F1
#
_cell.length_a   1.000
_cell.length_b   1.000
_cell.length_c   1.000
_cell.angle_alpha   90.00
_cell.angle_beta   90.00
_cell.angle_gamma   90.00
#
_symmetry.space_group_name_H-M   'P 1'
#
loop_
_entity.id
_entity.type
_entity.pdbx_description
1 polymer ?
#
loop_
_entity_poly.entity_id
_entity_poly.type
_entity_poly.pdbx_seq_one_letter_code
_entity_poly.pdbx_strand_id
1 'polypeptide(L)'
;PTAEDKKWAKNRKTFLQGSPTSAGIIYELLKRAKSSTLKEVFQTDLVLALNCSRGPDFSEGVRALSVEKHGKPIWKPNSIEQVTEENIQKYFQYDPPWV
;
A
#
# COMPACT_ATOMS: atom_id res chain seq x y z
N PRO A 1 -26.18 15.22 6.99
CA PRO A 1 -25.10 14.26 7.31
C PRO A 1 -24.67 14.36 8.78
N THR A 2 -24.58 13.22 9.45
CA THR A 2 -24.08 13.08 10.82
C THR A 2 -22.58 13.43 10.91
N ALA A 3 -22.06 13.56 12.13
CA ALA A 3 -20.61 13.72 12.33
C ALA A 3 -19.83 12.51 11.79
N GLU A 4 -20.41 11.32 11.91
CA GLU A 4 -19.84 10.07 11.39
C GLU A 4 -19.82 10.04 9.85
N ASP A 5 -20.89 10.49 9.19
CA ASP A 5 -20.92 10.60 7.72
C ASP A 5 -19.81 11.50 7.19
N LYS A 6 -19.57 12.63 7.87
CA LYS A 6 -18.49 13.57 7.52
C LYS A 6 -17.11 12.93 7.69
N LYS A 7 -16.90 12.15 8.76
CA LYS A 7 -15.64 11.42 9.00
C LYS A 7 -15.40 10.39 7.90
N TRP A 8 -16.40 9.59 7.54
CA TRP A 8 -16.30 8.60 6.48
C TRP A 8 -16.02 9.21 5.12
N ALA A 9 -16.68 10.33 4.78
CA ALA A 9 -16.41 11.05 3.55
C ALA A 9 -14.96 11.56 3.49
N LYS A 10 -14.43 12.09 4.60
CA LYS A 10 -13.03 12.52 4.69
C LYS A 10 -12.06 11.34 4.50
N ASN A 11 -12.28 10.23 5.19
CA ASN A 11 -11.42 9.05 5.10
C ASN A 11 -11.38 8.47 3.69
N ARG A 12 -12.54 8.38 3.02
CA ARG A 12 -12.60 7.96 1.60
C ARG A 12 -11.79 8.88 0.70
N LYS A 13 -11.90 10.20 0.89
CA LYS A 13 -11.11 11.17 0.13
C LYS A 13 -9.61 10.97 0.34
N THR A 14 -9.17 10.78 1.59
CA THR A 14 -7.76 10.52 1.89
C THR A 14 -7.27 9.22 1.27
N PHE A 15 -8.07 8.15 1.33
CA PHE A 15 -7.74 6.87 0.71
C PHE A 15 -7.55 6.99 -0.80
N LEU A 16 -8.46 7.69 -1.50
CA LEU A 16 -8.39 7.92 -2.94
C LEU A 16 -7.23 8.84 -3.38
N GLN A 17 -6.64 9.60 -2.46
CA GLN A 17 -5.45 10.42 -2.72
C GLN A 17 -4.12 9.67 -2.47
N GLY A 18 -4.18 8.49 -1.84
CA GLY A 18 -3.03 7.63 -1.58
C GLY A 18 -2.60 6.83 -2.80
N SER A 19 -1.53 6.04 -2.65
CA SER A 19 -1.05 5.13 -3.70
C SER A 19 -2.11 4.05 -4.00
N PRO A 20 -2.53 3.90 -5.28
CA PRO A 20 -3.37 2.79 -5.71
C PRO A 20 -2.72 1.43 -5.46
N THR A 21 -1.40 1.34 -5.61
CA THR A 21 -0.62 0.13 -5.30
C THR A 21 -0.77 -0.26 -3.83
N SER A 22 -0.61 0.70 -2.91
CA SER A 22 -0.77 0.44 -1.47
C SER A 22 -2.19 -0.04 -1.13
N ALA A 23 -3.21 0.52 -1.76
CA ALA A 23 -4.59 0.05 -1.60
C ALA A 23 -4.75 -1.42 -2.02
N GLY A 24 -4.19 -1.81 -3.17
CA GLY A 24 -4.20 -3.20 -3.65
C GLY A 24 -3.42 -4.15 -2.74
N ILE A 25 -2.24 -3.75 -2.27
CA ILE A 25 -1.42 -4.52 -1.31
C ILE A 25 -2.19 -4.74 -0.02
N ILE A 26 -2.78 -3.70 0.57
CA ILE A 26 -3.54 -3.81 1.83
C ILE A 26 -4.73 -4.75 1.67
N TYR A 27 -5.46 -4.66 0.56
CA TYR A 27 -6.58 -5.57 0.29
C TYR A 27 -6.14 -7.04 0.26
N GLU A 28 -5.05 -7.33 -0.45
CA GLU A 28 -4.51 -8.69 -0.56
C GLU A 28 -3.89 -9.17 0.77
N LEU A 29 -3.20 -8.30 1.51
CA LEU A 29 -2.66 -8.59 2.84
C LEU A 29 -3.78 -8.98 3.82
N LEU A 30 -4.88 -8.23 3.83
CA LEU A 30 -6.04 -8.52 4.68
C LEU A 30 -6.72 -9.85 4.31
N LYS A 31 -6.71 -10.25 3.03
CA LYS A 31 -7.21 -11.56 2.60
C LYS A 31 -6.34 -12.69 3.15
N ARG A 32 -5.01 -12.56 3.05
CA ARG A 32 -4.04 -13.57 3.52
C ARG A 32 -4.03 -13.70 5.04
N ALA A 33 -3.98 -12.57 5.74
CA ALA A 33 -3.84 -12.53 7.19
C ALA A 33 -4.97 -13.23 7.95
N LYS A 34 -6.17 -13.38 7.35
CA LYS A 34 -7.31 -14.09 7.97
C LYS A 34 -7.00 -15.53 8.36
N SER A 35 -6.07 -16.18 7.65
CA SER A 35 -5.73 -17.59 7.83
C SER A 35 -4.29 -17.78 8.29
N SER A 36 -3.60 -16.71 8.67
CA SER A 36 -2.18 -16.74 9.05
C SER A 36 -1.99 -16.63 10.56
N THR A 37 -0.95 -17.30 11.05
CA THR A 37 -0.39 -17.11 12.38
C THR A 37 0.34 -15.76 12.47
N LEU A 38 0.59 -15.28 13.69
CA LEU A 38 1.37 -14.06 13.91
C LEU A 38 2.77 -14.12 13.27
N LYS A 39 3.42 -15.29 13.32
CA LYS A 39 4.73 -15.50 12.70
C LYS A 39 4.68 -15.28 11.19
N GLU A 40 3.69 -15.86 10.52
CA GLU A 40 3.50 -15.74 9.06
C GLU A 40 3.14 -14.31 8.64
N VAL A 41 2.36 -13.60 9.47
CA VAL A 41 2.08 -12.17 9.26
C VAL A 41 3.38 -11.37 9.28
N PHE A 42 4.25 -11.56 10.28
CA PHE A 42 5.53 -10.84 10.32
C PHE A 42 6.47 -11.20 9.16
N GLN A 43 6.48 -12.46 8.72
CA GLN A 43 7.24 -12.87 7.54
C GLN A 43 6.72 -12.16 6.29
N THR A 44 5.41 -12.08 6.12
CA THR A 44 4.76 -11.36 5.02
C THR A 44 5.05 -9.86 5.07
N ASP A 45 4.91 -9.24 6.24
CA ASP A 45 5.15 -7.81 6.42
C ASP A 45 6.60 -7.43 6.15
N LEU A 46 7.57 -8.29 6.51
CA LEU A 46 8.98 -8.07 6.18
C LEU A 46 9.21 -8.08 4.66
N VAL A 47 8.65 -9.06 3.95
CA VAL A 47 8.71 -9.14 2.48
C VAL A 47 8.09 -7.90 1.84
N LEU A 48 6.90 -7.51 2.31
CA LEU A 48 6.21 -6.32 1.83
C LEU A 48 7.00 -5.04 2.09
N ALA A 49 7.57 -4.86 3.28
CA ALA A 49 8.37 -3.69 3.61
C ALA A 49 9.54 -3.53 2.63
N LEU A 50 10.27 -4.61 2.37
CA LEU A 50 11.39 -4.62 1.44
C LEU A 50 10.96 -4.32 -0.01
N ASN A 51 9.89 -4.95 -0.48
CA ASN A 51 9.42 -4.76 -1.86
C ASN A 51 8.76 -3.39 -2.06
N CYS A 52 8.02 -2.89 -1.07
CA CYS A 52 7.48 -1.53 -1.07
C CYS A 52 8.59 -0.47 -1.12
N SER A 53 9.67 -0.64 -0.35
CA SER A 53 10.81 0.29 -0.38
C SER A 53 11.54 0.31 -1.73
N ARG A 54 11.51 -0.79 -2.49
CA ARG A 54 12.06 -0.86 -3.85
C ARG A 54 11.08 -0.34 -4.92
N GLY A 55 9.80 -0.27 -4.59
CA GLY A 55 8.76 0.24 -5.47
C GLY A 55 8.82 1.76 -5.63
N PRO A 56 8.26 2.30 -6.74
CA PRO A 56 8.32 3.72 -7.04
C PRO A 56 7.56 4.57 -6.01
N ASP A 57 6.40 4.08 -5.53
CA ASP A 57 5.48 4.85 -4.70
C ASP A 57 6.05 5.20 -3.32
N PHE A 58 6.90 4.35 -2.72
CA PHE A 58 7.47 4.67 -1.41
C PHE A 58 8.36 5.91 -1.48
N SER A 59 9.33 5.90 -2.40
CA SER A 59 10.26 7.02 -2.60
C SER A 59 9.52 8.30 -3.01
N GLU A 60 8.50 8.18 -3.86
CA GLU A 60 7.70 9.30 -4.34
C GLU A 60 6.84 9.90 -3.22
N GLY A 61 6.23 9.06 -2.37
CA GLY A 61 5.48 9.51 -1.20
C GLY A 61 6.37 10.29 -0.23
N VAL A 62 7.57 9.78 0.05
CA VAL A 62 8.56 10.48 0.89
C VAL A 62 8.97 11.81 0.27
N ARG A 63 9.28 11.82 -1.05
CA ARG A 63 9.65 13.05 -1.77
C ARG A 63 8.54 14.10 -1.67
N ALA A 64 7.31 13.76 -2.03
CA ALA A 64 6.20 14.71 -2.13
C ALA A 64 5.66 15.19 -0.78
N LEU A 65 5.66 14.33 0.25
CA LEU A 65 5.04 14.61 1.55
C LEU A 65 6.04 15.06 2.61
N SER A 66 7.24 14.50 2.63
CA SER A 66 8.24 14.73 3.68
C SER A 66 9.37 15.68 3.23
N VAL A 67 9.87 15.52 2.00
CA VAL A 67 10.99 16.31 1.49
C VAL A 67 10.51 17.66 0.95
N GLU A 68 9.71 17.64 -0.11
CA GLU A 68 9.23 18.85 -0.80
C GLU A 68 7.98 19.45 -0.15
N LYS A 69 7.21 18.63 0.59
CA LYS A 69 6.03 19.03 1.36
C LYS A 69 4.94 19.72 0.53
N HIS A 70 4.92 19.53 -0.80
CA HIS A 70 3.87 20.07 -1.66
C HIS A 70 2.60 19.19 -1.66
N GLY A 71 2.68 17.95 -1.16
CA GLY A 71 1.52 17.07 -0.99
C GLY A 71 0.87 16.58 -2.29
N LYS A 72 1.67 16.42 -3.36
CA LYS A 72 1.21 16.05 -4.71
C LYS A 72 2.03 14.89 -5.30
N PRO A 73 1.97 13.71 -4.69
CA PRO A 73 2.71 12.54 -5.19
C PRO A 73 2.20 12.09 -6.56
N ILE A 74 3.11 11.57 -7.39
CA ILE A 74 2.84 11.00 -8.71
C ILE A 74 2.91 9.46 -8.60
N TRP A 75 1.79 8.87 -8.20
CA TRP A 75 1.71 7.41 -8.01
C TRP A 75 1.83 6.64 -9.32
N LYS A 76 2.39 5.42 -9.22
CA LYS A 76 2.53 4.47 -10.34
C LYS A 76 2.05 3.08 -9.92
N PRO A 77 0.87 2.62 -10.42
CA PRO A 77 -0.06 3.33 -11.30
C PRO A 77 -0.73 4.55 -10.66
N ASN A 78 -1.31 5.43 -11.50
CA ASN A 78 -1.95 6.67 -11.04
C ASN A 78 -3.45 6.52 -10.73
N SER A 79 -4.04 5.37 -11.04
CA SER A 79 -5.45 5.06 -10.76
C SER A 79 -5.62 3.60 -10.36
N ILE A 80 -6.74 3.29 -9.69
CA ILE A 80 -7.02 1.94 -9.18
C ILE A 80 -7.32 0.95 -10.31
N GLU A 81 -7.87 1.42 -11.42
CA GLU A 81 -8.23 0.61 -12.59
C GLU A 81 -7.00 0.04 -13.30
N GLN A 82 -5.84 0.68 -13.12
CA GLN A 82 -4.56 0.24 -13.66
C GLN A 82 -3.82 -0.74 -12.74
N VAL A 83 -4.32 -0.97 -11.53
CA VAL A 83 -3.74 -1.95 -10.61
C VAL A 83 -4.17 -3.33 -11.06
N THR A 84 -3.19 -4.14 -11.49
CA THR A 84 -3.42 -5.54 -11.86
C THR A 84 -3.10 -6.45 -10.68
N GLU A 85 -3.79 -7.59 -10.60
CA GLU A 85 -3.49 -8.60 -9.59
C GLU A 85 -2.03 -9.08 -9.70
N GLU A 86 -1.54 -9.31 -10.92
CA GLU A 86 -0.14 -9.68 -11.15
C GLU A 86 0.86 -8.70 -10.53
N ASN A 87 0.62 -7.38 -10.67
CA ASN A 87 1.49 -6.37 -10.07
C ASN A 87 1.47 -6.42 -8.55
N ILE A 88 0.31 -6.66 -7.94
CA ILE A 88 0.19 -6.80 -6.49
C ILE A 88 0.87 -8.07 -6.00
N GLN A 89 0.70 -9.20 -6.70
CA GLN A 89 1.29 -10.48 -6.32
C GLN A 89 2.82 -10.42 -6.25
N LYS A 90 3.47 -9.62 -7.11
CA LYS A 90 4.93 -9.39 -7.08
C LYS A 90 5.43 -8.85 -5.74
N TYR A 91 4.63 -8.05 -5.03
CA TYR A 91 5.03 -7.52 -3.71
C TYR A 91 5.12 -8.60 -2.63
N PHE A 92 4.39 -9.71 -2.80
CA PHE A 92 4.41 -10.84 -1.88
C PHE A 92 5.41 -11.93 -2.28
N GLN A 93 6.14 -11.74 -3.39
CA GLN A 93 7.17 -12.65 -3.84
C GLN A 93 8.53 -12.12 -3.40
N TYR A 94 9.16 -12.81 -2.47
CA TYR A 94 10.56 -12.63 -2.14
C TYR A 94 11.02 -13.89 -1.40
N ASP A 95 12.07 -14.52 -1.90
CA ASP A 95 12.77 -15.57 -1.17
C ASP A 95 13.95 -14.90 -0.46
N PRO A 96 13.84 -14.64 0.86
CA PRO A 96 14.91 -13.96 1.56
C PRO A 96 16.09 -14.93 1.72
N PRO A 97 17.34 -14.49 1.50
CA PRO A 97 18.52 -15.36 1.62
C PRO A 97 18.81 -15.81 3.07
N TRP A 98 17.96 -15.47 4.03
CA TRP A 98 18.08 -15.80 5.46
C TRP A 98 16.95 -16.72 5.97
N VAL A 99 16.11 -17.24 5.07
CA VAL A 99 15.09 -18.26 5.39
C VAL A 99 15.65 -19.65 5.18
#